data_AF-A0A6P4HY92-F1
#
_entry.id   AF-A0A6P4HY92-F1
#
_cell.length_a   1.000
_cell.length_b   1.000
_cell.length_c   1.000
_cell.angle_alpha   90.00
_cell.angle_beta   90.00
_cell.angle_gamma   90.00
#
_symmetry.space_group_name_H-M   'P 1'
#
loop_
_entity.id
_entity.type
_entity.pdbx_description
1 polymer ?
#
loop_
_entity_poly.entity_id
_entity_poly.type
_entity_poly.pdbx_seq_one_letter_code
_entity_poly.pdbx_strand_id
1 'polypeptide(L)'
;MRSLLFILLISALALVQARTLSGSKEDYQENDYQESRETHLSKPHLHSSVWPCDVADYREAYPLLHKVEKQLPKIDSAETRNHIRDHVVTQLRQCISAGKMDRHCVGRSIGLVMSFINHQRRNQQSTDL
;
A
#
# COMPACT_ATOMS: atom_id res chain seq x y z
N MET A 1 47.49 20.46 -4.51
CA MET A 1 46.73 19.45 -3.73
C MET A 1 45.52 20.00 -2.96
N ARG A 2 45.17 21.29 -3.02
CA ARG A 2 43.97 21.85 -2.34
C ARG A 2 42.68 21.82 -3.18
N SER A 3 42.78 21.64 -4.50
CA SER A 3 41.63 21.75 -5.41
C SER A 3 40.78 20.47 -5.51
N LEU A 4 41.36 19.30 -5.23
CA LEU A 4 40.63 18.02 -5.23
C LEU A 4 39.62 17.90 -4.07
N LEU A 5 39.85 18.62 -2.97
CA LEU A 5 38.95 18.60 -1.80
C LEU A 5 37.61 19.28 -2.11
N PHE A 6 37.60 20.32 -2.94
CA PHE A 6 36.37 21.03 -3.30
C PHE A 6 35.45 20.20 -4.20
N ILE A 7 36.02 19.36 -5.08
CA ILE A 7 35.24 18.49 -5.96
C ILE A 7 34.55 17.38 -5.16
N LEU A 8 35.27 16.77 -4.21
CA LEU A 8 34.69 15.73 -3.34
C LEU A 8 33.56 16.25 -2.45
N LEU A 9 33.65 17.51 -1.99
CA LEU A 9 32.62 18.12 -1.15
C LEU A 9 31.31 18.32 -1.93
N ILE A 10 31.38 18.74 -3.20
CA ILE A 10 30.20 18.97 -4.04
C ILE A 10 29.49 17.65 -4.38
N SER A 11 30.23 16.56 -4.61
CA SER A 11 29.65 15.24 -4.88
C SER A 11 28.84 14.69 -3.70
N ALA A 12 29.29 14.92 -2.46
CA ALA A 12 28.55 14.49 -1.26
C ALA A 12 27.24 15.26 -1.05
N LEU A 13 27.20 16.56 -1.38
CA LEU A 13 26.00 17.39 -1.27
C LEU A 13 24.92 17.04 -2.32
N ALA A 14 25.31 16.55 -3.50
CA ALA A 14 24.37 16.09 -4.53
C ALA A 14 23.69 14.75 -4.16
N LEU A 15 24.38 13.86 -3.45
CA LEU A 15 23.83 12.58 -3.00
C LEU A 15 22.77 12.70 -1.89
N VAL A 16 22.77 13.81 -1.13
CA VAL A 16 21.71 14.10 -0.15
C VAL A 16 20.41 14.54 -0.83
N GLN A 17 20.48 15.19 -1.99
CA GLN A 17 19.28 15.63 -2.74
C GLN A 17 18.61 14.50 -3.54
N ALA A 18 19.30 13.39 -3.80
CA ALA A 18 18.68 12.22 -4.45
C ALA A 18 17.74 11.44 -3.50
N ARG A 19 17.84 11.65 -2.17
CA ARG A 19 16.89 11.06 -1.21
C ARG A 19 15.58 11.85 -1.05
N THR A 20 15.47 13.03 -1.65
CA THR A 20 14.27 13.88 -1.54
C THR A 20 13.39 13.86 -2.78
N LEU A 21 13.76 13.14 -3.84
CA LEU A 21 12.84 12.72 -4.89
C LEU A 21 11.99 11.52 -4.44
N SER A 22 11.42 11.63 -3.24
CA SER A 22 10.23 10.88 -2.85
C SER A 22 9.05 11.54 -3.56
N GLY A 23 8.96 11.33 -4.87
CA GLY A 23 7.78 11.60 -5.67
C GLY A 23 6.68 10.62 -5.27
N SER A 24 6.06 10.86 -4.13
CA SER A 24 4.75 10.34 -3.75
C SER A 24 4.16 11.25 -2.67
N LYS A 25 4.11 12.56 -2.95
CA LYS A 25 3.05 13.42 -2.42
C LYS A 25 1.77 13.06 -3.16
N GLU A 26 1.30 11.84 -2.96
CA GLU A 26 -0.13 11.64 -2.90
C GLU A 26 -0.47 12.19 -1.52
N ASP A 27 -0.85 13.46 -1.49
CA ASP A 27 -1.68 13.96 -0.39
C ASP A 27 -2.90 13.05 -0.41
N TYR A 28 -2.85 11.96 0.35
CA TYR A 28 -3.98 11.09 0.63
C TYR A 28 -4.94 11.97 1.40
N GLN A 29 -5.73 12.71 0.63
CA GLN A 29 -6.65 13.70 1.10
C GLN A 29 -7.57 12.97 2.09
N GLU A 30 -7.36 13.29 3.36
CA GLU A 30 -8.12 12.83 4.51
C GLU A 30 -9.63 13.06 4.35
N ASN A 31 -10.02 13.85 3.33
CA ASN A 31 -11.38 14.18 2.96
C ASN A 31 -12.22 13.00 2.43
N ASP A 32 -11.65 11.98 1.79
CA ASP A 32 -12.47 10.84 1.30
C ASP A 32 -12.87 9.88 2.46
N TYR A 33 -12.24 10.04 3.63
CA TYR A 33 -12.54 9.27 4.85
C TYR A 33 -13.36 10.05 5.88
N GLN A 34 -13.49 11.37 5.73
CA GLN A 34 -14.23 12.21 6.68
C GLN A 34 -15.75 12.10 6.48
N GLU A 35 -16.24 11.79 5.27
CA GLU A 35 -17.67 11.61 4.99
C GLU A 35 -18.28 10.36 5.64
N SER A 36 -17.45 9.48 6.24
CA SER A 36 -17.91 8.33 7.04
C SER A 36 -17.74 8.53 8.56
N ARG A 37 -17.41 9.74 9.02
CA ARG A 37 -17.03 10.01 10.42
C ARG A 37 -18.19 10.51 11.29
N GLU A 38 -19.30 10.96 10.70
CA GLU A 38 -20.39 11.60 11.46
C GLU A 38 -21.65 10.74 11.65
N THR A 39 -21.64 9.46 11.29
CA THR A 39 -22.77 8.60 11.59
C THR A 39 -22.34 7.20 11.98
N HIS A 40 -22.99 6.71 13.03
CA HIS A 40 -23.03 5.33 13.52
C HIS A 40 -22.02 4.90 14.57
N LEU A 41 -22.48 5.00 15.83
CA LEU A 41 -22.46 3.91 16.79
C LEU A 41 -22.43 2.53 16.09
N SER A 42 -21.48 1.69 16.51
CA SER A 42 -21.55 0.24 16.47
C SER A 42 -22.09 -0.36 15.17
N LYS A 43 -21.38 -0.16 14.05
CA LYS A 43 -21.61 -1.00 12.87
C LYS A 43 -21.11 -2.42 13.21
N PRO A 44 -21.93 -3.48 13.06
CA PRO A 44 -21.46 -4.85 13.26
C PRO A 44 -20.25 -5.08 12.36
N HIS A 45 -19.21 -5.73 12.90
CA HIS A 45 -17.98 -6.06 12.18
C HIS A 45 -18.35 -6.57 10.78
N LEU A 46 -17.92 -5.84 9.74
CA LEU A 46 -18.24 -6.15 8.37
C LEU A 46 -17.46 -7.42 8.01
N HIS A 47 -18.04 -8.58 8.24
CA HIS A 47 -17.41 -9.86 7.95
C HIS A 47 -17.21 -9.93 6.44
N SER A 48 -15.99 -9.70 5.97
CA SER A 48 -15.69 -9.81 4.55
C SER A 48 -15.73 -11.29 4.18
N SER A 49 -16.48 -11.64 3.13
CA SER A 49 -16.43 -12.99 2.55
C SER A 49 -15.15 -13.24 1.74
N VAL A 50 -14.38 -12.18 1.48
CA VAL A 50 -13.18 -12.19 0.62
C VAL A 50 -11.89 -12.21 1.44
N TRP A 51 -11.89 -11.56 2.59
CA TRP A 51 -10.71 -11.36 3.43
C TRP A 51 -10.84 -12.11 4.76
N PRO A 52 -9.72 -12.62 5.30
CA PRO A 52 -9.77 -13.32 6.57
C PRO A 52 -10.02 -12.33 7.73
N CYS A 53 -10.75 -12.78 8.75
CA CYS A 53 -11.24 -11.94 9.85
C CYS A 53 -10.10 -11.27 10.63
N ASP A 54 -8.96 -11.95 10.75
CA ASP A 54 -7.77 -11.47 11.44
C ASP A 54 -7.16 -10.20 10.82
N VAL A 55 -7.57 -9.81 9.61
CA VAL A 55 -7.23 -8.51 9.02
C VAL A 55 -8.47 -7.67 8.72
N ALA A 56 -9.59 -8.29 8.36
CA ALA A 56 -10.81 -7.60 7.93
C ALA A 56 -11.58 -6.93 9.08
N ASP A 57 -11.43 -7.43 10.31
CA ASP A 57 -12.12 -6.86 11.48
C ASP A 57 -11.52 -5.52 11.94
N TYR A 58 -10.32 -5.19 11.45
CA TYR A 58 -9.67 -3.90 11.69
C TYR A 58 -10.21 -2.83 10.73
N ARG A 59 -10.79 -1.76 11.29
CA ARG A 59 -11.29 -0.63 10.48
C ARG A 59 -10.18 0.03 9.68
N GLU A 60 -8.95 0.00 10.19
CA GLU A 60 -7.75 0.54 9.57
C GLU A 60 -7.38 -0.18 8.27
N ALA A 61 -7.74 -1.46 8.11
CA ALA A 61 -7.45 -2.24 6.89
C ALA A 61 -8.33 -1.85 5.70
N TYR A 62 -9.54 -1.34 5.98
CA TYR A 62 -10.59 -1.10 4.97
C TYR A 62 -10.13 -0.31 3.73
N PRO A 63 -9.35 0.79 3.85
CA PRO A 63 -8.85 1.53 2.69
C PRO A 63 -8.08 0.66 1.70
N LEU A 64 -7.18 -0.20 2.21
CA LEU A 64 -6.38 -1.09 1.39
C LEU A 64 -7.25 -2.19 0.78
N LEU A 65 -8.04 -2.86 1.61
CA LEU A 65 -8.90 -3.97 1.20
C LEU A 65 -9.87 -3.53 0.10
N HIS A 66 -10.58 -2.42 0.30
CA HIS A 66 -11.51 -1.85 -0.68
C HIS A 66 -10.82 -1.48 -2.00
N LYS A 67 -9.62 -0.89 -1.92
CA LYS A 67 -8.84 -0.52 -3.12
C LYS A 67 -8.44 -1.76 -3.90
N VAL A 68 -8.01 -2.83 -3.23
CA VAL A 68 -7.62 -4.09 -3.88
C VAL A 68 -8.83 -4.82 -4.44
N GLU A 69 -9.95 -4.89 -3.71
CA GLU A 69 -11.18 -5.52 -4.17
C GLU A 69 -11.65 -4.96 -5.52
N LYS A 70 -11.54 -3.65 -5.72
CA LYS A 70 -11.86 -3.01 -7.02
C LYS A 70 -10.92 -3.41 -8.16
N GLN A 71 -9.73 -3.90 -7.85
CA GLN A 71 -8.70 -4.26 -8.82
C GLN A 71 -8.70 -5.75 -9.16
N LEU A 72 -9.09 -6.62 -8.21
CA LEU A 72 -9.08 -8.08 -8.39
C LEU A 72 -9.92 -8.57 -9.58
N PRO A 73 -11.13 -8.05 -9.88
CA PRO A 73 -11.91 -8.47 -11.04
C PRO A 73 -11.26 -8.17 -12.39
N LYS A 74 -10.27 -7.27 -12.42
CA LYS A 74 -9.53 -6.88 -13.64
C LYS A 74 -8.32 -7.77 -13.91
N ILE A 75 -8.22 -8.90 -13.20
CA ILE A 75 -7.10 -9.83 -13.28
C ILE A 75 -7.69 -11.19 -13.63
N ASP A 76 -7.38 -11.66 -14.83
CA ASP A 76 -8.03 -12.84 -15.40
C ASP A 76 -7.57 -14.12 -14.70
N SER A 77 -6.27 -14.22 -14.40
CA SER A 77 -5.70 -15.37 -13.70
C SER A 77 -6.21 -15.46 -12.26
N ALA A 78 -6.90 -16.56 -11.95
CA ALA A 78 -7.30 -16.92 -10.59
C ALA A 78 -6.09 -17.09 -9.66
N GLU A 79 -5.01 -17.66 -10.16
CA GLU A 79 -3.75 -17.83 -9.43
C GLU A 79 -3.16 -16.47 -9.03
N THR A 80 -3.06 -15.53 -9.97
CA THR A 80 -2.54 -14.19 -9.68
C THR A 80 -3.45 -13.44 -8.70
N ARG A 81 -4.77 -13.60 -8.80
CA ARG A 81 -5.71 -13.03 -7.80
C ARG A 81 -5.44 -13.58 -6.40
N ASN A 82 -5.21 -14.89 -6.27
CA ASN A 82 -4.87 -15.50 -4.98
C ASN A 82 -3.54 -14.99 -4.44
N HIS A 83 -2.51 -14.91 -5.28
CA HIS A 83 -1.21 -14.40 -4.87
C HIS A 83 -1.28 -12.94 -4.40
N ILE A 84 -2.11 -12.11 -5.05
CA ILE A 84 -2.38 -10.73 -4.60
C ILE A 84 -3.09 -10.72 -3.26
N ARG A 85 -4.10 -11.57 -3.05
CA ARG A 85 -4.78 -11.66 -1.75
C ARG A 85 -3.80 -12.04 -0.63
N ASP A 86 -2.98 -13.05 -0.86
CA ASP A 86 -1.98 -13.51 0.13
C ASP A 86 -0.96 -12.42 0.44
N HIS A 87 -0.51 -11.70 -0.59
CA HIS A 87 0.40 -10.57 -0.42
C HIS A 87 -0.24 -9.46 0.45
N VAL A 88 -1.50 -9.09 0.18
CA VAL A 88 -2.24 -8.08 0.95
C VAL A 88 -2.42 -8.49 2.40
N VAL A 89 -2.85 -9.72 2.65
CA VAL A 89 -3.02 -10.25 4.01
C VAL A 89 -1.69 -10.23 4.76
N THR A 90 -0.59 -10.62 4.10
CA THR A 90 0.74 -10.58 4.68
C THR A 90 1.16 -9.16 5.06
N GLN A 91 0.94 -8.18 4.18
CA GLN A 91 1.23 -6.77 4.46
C GLN A 91 0.40 -6.25 5.63
N LEU A 92 -0.89 -6.58 5.69
CA LEU A 92 -1.76 -6.14 6.79
C LEU A 92 -1.37 -6.76 8.13
N ARG A 93 -1.02 -8.06 8.16
CA ARG A 93 -0.54 -8.73 9.38
C ARG A 93 0.73 -8.10 9.93
N GLN A 94 1.63 -7.62 9.08
CA GLN A 94 2.83 -6.88 9.50
C GLN A 94 2.49 -5.55 10.19
N CYS A 95 1.30 -5.00 9.92
CA CYS A 95 0.82 -3.78 10.58
C CYS A 95 0.10 -4.04 11.90
N ILE A 96 -0.05 -5.30 12.33
CA ILE A 96 -0.68 -5.64 13.61
C ILE A 96 0.39 -5.73 14.69
N SER A 97 0.23 -4.95 15.75
CA SER A 97 1.06 -4.99 16.95
C SER A 97 0.22 -4.84 18.20
N ALA A 98 0.47 -5.68 19.21
CA ALA A 98 -0.29 -5.71 20.47
C ALA A 98 -1.82 -5.72 20.28
N GLY A 99 -2.30 -6.49 19.28
CA GLY A 99 -3.73 -6.62 18.97
C GLY A 99 -4.38 -5.42 18.28
N LYS A 100 -3.60 -4.40 17.90
CA LYS A 100 -4.07 -3.23 17.15
C LYS A 100 -3.38 -3.13 15.80
N MET A 101 -4.09 -2.61 14.80
CA MET A 101 -3.53 -2.34 13.48
C MET A 101 -3.06 -0.89 13.37
N ASP A 102 -1.82 -0.68 12.94
CA ASP A 102 -1.24 0.65 12.74
C ASP A 102 -1.74 1.25 11.42
N ARG A 103 -2.57 2.30 11.51
CA ARG A 103 -3.11 3.04 10.36
C ARG A 103 -2.02 3.60 9.43
N HIS A 104 -0.90 4.09 9.97
CA HIS A 104 0.20 4.61 9.16
C HIS A 104 0.98 3.50 8.47
N CYS A 105 1.10 2.33 9.09
CA CYS A 105 1.63 1.14 8.43
C CYS A 105 0.72 0.73 7.26
N VAL A 106 -0.60 0.64 7.48
CA VAL A 106 -1.55 0.32 6.40
C VAL A 106 -1.46 1.34 5.27
N GLY A 107 -1.44 2.64 5.58
CA GLY A 107 -1.27 3.70 4.58
C GLY A 107 -0.04 3.51 3.71
N ARG A 108 1.11 3.16 4.30
CA ARG A 108 2.35 2.85 3.57
C ARG A 108 2.23 1.60 2.71
N SER A 109 1.54 0.57 3.21
CA SER A 109 1.35 -0.69 2.47
C SER A 109 0.51 -0.53 1.19
N ILE A 110 -0.33 0.50 1.09
CA ILE A 110 -1.12 0.78 -0.12
C ILE A 110 -0.24 0.95 -1.35
N GLY A 111 0.81 1.76 -1.26
CA GLY A 111 1.74 1.98 -2.38
C GLY A 111 2.45 0.69 -2.79
N LEU A 112 2.90 -0.10 -1.80
CA LEU A 112 3.58 -1.37 -2.01
C LEU A 112 2.68 -2.39 -2.73
N VAL A 113 1.46 -2.58 -2.23
CA VAL A 113 0.49 -3.51 -2.81
C VAL A 113 0.07 -3.07 -4.21
N MET A 114 -0.23 -1.79 -4.42
CA MET A 114 -0.62 -1.30 -5.75
C MET A 114 0.52 -1.46 -6.78
N SER A 115 1.76 -1.22 -6.36
CA SER A 115 2.95 -1.49 -7.19
C SER A 115 3.07 -2.97 -7.54
N PHE A 116 2.86 -3.86 -6.57
CA PHE A 116 2.85 -5.31 -6.78
C PHE A 116 1.79 -5.74 -7.80
N ILE A 117 0.54 -5.27 -7.65
CA ILE A 117 -0.55 -5.56 -8.59
C ILE A 117 -0.20 -5.09 -10.01
N ASN A 118 0.34 -3.88 -10.14
CA ASN A 118 0.76 -3.34 -11.44
C ASN A 118 1.92 -4.12 -12.06
N HIS A 119 2.84 -4.64 -11.25
CA HIS A 119 3.90 -5.52 -11.73
C HIS A 119 3.32 -6.85 -12.25
N GLN A 120 2.42 -7.48 -11.51
CA GLN A 120 1.77 -8.72 -11.93
C GLN A 120 1.01 -8.55 -13.26
N ARG A 121 0.30 -7.44 -13.45
CA ARG A 121 -0.39 -7.14 -14.72
C ARG A 121 0.55 -7.03 -15.91
N ARG A 122 1.69 -6.35 -15.74
CA ARG A 122 2.67 -6.19 -16.81
C ARG A 122 3.26 -7.54 -17.24
N ASN A 123 3.52 -8.43 -16.27
CA ASN A 123 4.04 -9.76 -16.56
C ASN A 123 3.01 -10.65 -17.27
N GLN A 124 1.72 -10.48 -16.98
CA GLN A 124 0.65 -11.17 -17.71
C GLN A 124 0.62 -10.72 -19.18
N GLN A 125 0.62 -9.41 -19.43
CA GLN A 125 0.60 -8.87 -20.80
C GLN A 125 1.82 -9.26 -21.65
N SER A 126 2.99 -9.46 -21.04
CA SER A 126 4.18 -9.90 -21.77
C SER A 126 4.15 -11.38 -22.16
N THR A 127 3.24 -12.18 -21.59
CA THR A 127 3.14 -13.62 -21.86
C THR A 127 2.14 -13.93 -22.98
N ASP A 128 1.31 -12.96 -23.36
CA ASP A 128 0.28 -13.08 -24.41
C ASP A 128 0.76 -12.61 -25.80
N LEU A 129 2.08 -12.41 -25.99
CA LEU A 129 2.72 -11.90 -27.21
C LEU A 129 3.72 -12.92 -27.77
#